data_AF-A0A7L3H9W7-F1
#
_entry.id   AF-A0A7L3H9W7-F1
#
_cell.length_a   1.000
_cell.length_b   1.000
_cell.length_c   1.000
_cell.angle_alpha   90.00
_cell.angle_beta   90.00
_cell.angle_gamma   90.00
#
_symmetry.space_group_name_H-M   'P 1'
#
loop_
_entity.id
_entity.type
_entity.pdbx_description
1 polymer ?
#
loop_
_entity_poly.entity_id
_entity_poly.type
_entity_poly.pdbx_seq_one_letter_code
_entity_poly.pdbx_strand_id
1 'polypeptide(L)'
;QSLESELARITGQFQETRSRMRDLARSSAEKFRRVWMVNEEEAKALIREALDADRIIHVQQLGMPWEEPELRFMDNVGPLGGRREKKEAMEAATALLEGGIHKFLGIFLG
;
A
#
# COMPACT_ATOMS: atom_id res chain seq x y z
N GLN A 1 -6.51 44.03 11.55
CA GLN A 1 -5.82 42.76 11.83
C GLN A 1 -4.45 42.81 11.16
N SER A 2 -3.39 42.36 11.82
CA SER A 2 -2.02 42.44 11.28
C SER A 2 -1.71 41.21 10.41
N LEU A 3 -1.00 41.41 9.30
CA LEU A 3 -0.48 40.35 8.42
C LEU A 3 0.30 39.28 9.18
N GLU A 4 1.06 39.67 10.21
CA GLU A 4 1.83 38.73 11.04
C GLU A 4 0.94 37.75 11.81
N SER A 5 -0.20 38.23 12.31
CA SER A 5 -1.17 37.39 13.02
C SER A 5 -1.83 36.38 12.08
N GLU A 6 -2.09 36.78 10.84
CA GLU A 6 -2.67 35.90 9.83
C GLU A 6 -1.66 34.86 9.31
N LEU A 7 -0.40 35.25 9.12
CA LEU A 7 0.69 34.32 8.79
C LEU A 7 0.92 33.27 9.89
N ALA A 8 0.93 33.68 11.17
CA ALA A 8 1.07 32.76 12.29
C ALA A 8 -0.10 31.76 12.34
N ARG A 9 -1.34 32.23 12.10
CA ARG A 9 -2.53 31.40 12.05
C ARG A 9 -2.46 30.36 10.93
N ILE A 10 -2.13 30.78 9.71
CA ILE A 10 -2.03 29.88 8.54
C ILE A 10 -0.93 28.84 8.77
N THR A 11 0.22 29.26 9.31
CA THR A 11 1.32 28.34 9.62
C THR A 11 0.91 27.28 10.65
N GLY A 12 0.17 27.67 11.68
CA GLY A 12 -0.39 26.73 12.67
C GLY A 12 -1.33 25.71 12.03
N GLN A 13 -2.25 26.16 11.18
CA GLN A 13 -3.19 25.29 10.46
C GLN A 13 -2.47 24.32 9.51
N PHE A 14 -1.40 24.77 8.85
CA PHE A 14 -0.59 23.93 7.98
C PHE A 14 0.11 22.80 8.77
N GLN A 15 0.73 23.12 9.90
CA GLN A 15 1.40 22.12 10.73
C GLN A 15 0.42 21.10 11.31
N GLU A 16 -0.76 21.55 11.74
CA GLU A 16 -1.82 20.67 12.23
C GLU A 16 -2.31 19.73 11.12
N THR A 17 -2.57 20.26 9.93
CA THR A 17 -2.96 19.47 8.75
C THR A 17 -1.89 18.44 8.40
N ARG A 18 -0.62 18.84 8.37
CA ARG A 18 0.52 17.94 8.12
C ARG A 18 0.58 16.83 9.17
N SER A 19 0.30 17.11 10.43
CA SER A 19 0.27 16.09 11.48
C SER A 19 -0.85 15.08 11.25
N ARG A 20 -2.08 15.56 10.98
CA ARG A 20 -3.23 14.69 10.70
C ARG A 20 -2.98 13.80 9.48
N MET A 21 -2.35 14.33 8.42
CA MET A 21 -2.01 13.55 7.23
C MET A 21 -1.05 12.40 7.55
N ARG A 22 -0.03 12.62 8.38
CA ARG A 22 0.89 11.53 8.81
C ARG A 22 0.15 10.44 9.57
N ASP A 23 -0.74 10.81 10.48
CA ASP A 23 -1.48 9.85 11.28
C ASP A 23 -2.49 9.07 10.45
N LEU A 24 -3.15 9.73 9.50
CA LEU A 24 -4.02 9.08 8.53
C LEU A 24 -3.24 8.10 7.64
N ALA A 25 -2.08 8.49 7.12
CA ALA A 25 -1.24 7.63 6.28
C ALA A 25 -0.81 6.36 7.03
N ARG A 26 -0.40 6.52 8.29
CA ARG A 26 -0.04 5.40 9.17
C ARG A 26 -1.23 4.45 9.41
N SER A 27 -2.36 5.00 9.85
CA SER A 27 -3.57 4.20 10.12
C SER A 27 -4.08 3.50 8.86
N SER A 28 -4.02 4.17 7.71
CA SER A 28 -4.44 3.60 6.43
C SER A 28 -3.54 2.45 6.01
N ALA A 29 -2.23 2.58 6.16
CA ALA A 29 -1.28 1.50 5.86
C ALA A 29 -1.47 0.28 6.76
N GLU A 30 -1.75 0.49 8.05
CA GLU A 30 -2.05 -0.60 9.00
C GLU A 30 -3.36 -1.32 8.65
N LYS A 31 -4.43 -0.56 8.36
CA LYS A 31 -5.73 -1.12 7.95
C LYS A 31 -5.60 -1.90 6.64
N PHE A 32 -4.92 -1.32 5.65
CA PHE A 32 -4.66 -1.99 4.38
C PHE A 32 -3.91 -3.30 4.58
N ARG A 33 -2.86 -3.31 5.41
CA ARG A 33 -2.10 -4.54 5.70
C ARG A 33 -2.98 -5.62 6.34
N ARG A 34 -3.87 -5.26 7.27
CA ARG A 34 -4.79 -6.22 7.90
C ARG A 34 -5.73 -6.85 6.89
N VAL A 35 -6.42 -6.01 6.10
CA VAL A 35 -7.35 -6.50 5.06
C VAL A 35 -6.62 -7.36 4.04
N TRP A 36 -5.41 -6.96 3.63
CA TRP A 36 -4.59 -7.77 2.73
C TRP A 36 -4.32 -9.17 3.29
N MET A 37 -3.85 -9.27 4.54
CA MET A 37 -3.50 -10.58 5.12
C MET A 37 -4.71 -11.51 5.18
N VAL A 38 -5.88 -11.00 5.54
CA VAL A 38 -7.12 -11.80 5.57
C VAL A 38 -7.49 -12.28 4.17
N ASN A 39 -7.50 -11.38 3.18
CA ASN A 39 -7.85 -11.74 1.80
C ASN A 39 -6.82 -12.70 1.18
N GLU A 40 -5.55 -12.52 1.49
CA GLU A 40 -4.46 -13.39 1.02
C GLU A 40 -4.59 -14.80 1.59
N GLU A 41 -4.94 -14.92 2.86
CA GLU A 41 -5.21 -16.22 3.50
C GLU A 41 -6.41 -16.93 2.86
N GLU A 42 -7.51 -16.20 2.66
CA GLU A 42 -8.73 -16.70 2.01
C GLU A 42 -8.45 -17.15 0.56
N ALA A 43 -7.77 -16.32 -0.22
CA ALA A 43 -7.40 -16.67 -1.59
C ALA A 43 -6.51 -17.92 -1.66
N LYS A 44 -5.56 -18.07 -0.73
CA LYS A 44 -4.73 -19.28 -0.66
C LYS A 44 -5.52 -20.53 -0.29
N ALA A 45 -6.54 -20.41 0.57
CA ALA A 45 -7.43 -21.52 0.88
C ALA A 45 -8.19 -21.98 -0.38
N LEU A 46 -8.77 -21.03 -1.13
CA LEU A 46 -9.46 -21.32 -2.38
C LEU A 46 -8.55 -21.96 -3.43
N ILE A 47 -7.30 -21.51 -3.55
CA ILE A 47 -6.32 -22.11 -4.47
C ILE A 47 -6.05 -23.57 -4.09
N ARG A 48 -5.90 -23.88 -2.79
CA ARG A 48 -5.70 -25.27 -2.34
C ARG A 48 -6.90 -26.16 -2.66
N GLU A 49 -8.12 -25.65 -2.47
CA GLU A 49 -9.34 -26.38 -2.85
C GLU A 49 -9.41 -26.64 -4.35
N ALA A 50 -9.06 -25.64 -5.17
CA ALA A 50 -9.00 -25.78 -6.62
C ALA A 50 -7.96 -26.82 -7.06
N LEU A 51 -6.78 -26.85 -6.42
CA LEU A 51 -5.73 -27.82 -6.71
C LEU A 51 -6.12 -29.25 -6.33
N ASP A 52 -6.83 -29.44 -5.21
CA ASP A 52 -7.32 -30.76 -4.85
C ASP A 52 -8.39 -31.25 -5.84
N ALA A 53 -9.30 -30.37 -6.25
CA ALA A 53 -10.28 -30.68 -7.29
C ALA A 53 -9.60 -31.03 -8.62
N ASP A 54 -8.60 -30.24 -9.04
CA ASP A 54 -7.82 -30.47 -10.25
C ASP A 54 -7.12 -31.84 -10.21
N ARG A 55 -6.49 -32.18 -9.09
CA ARG A 55 -5.87 -33.48 -8.85
C ARG A 55 -6.88 -34.62 -8.95
N ILE A 56 -8.05 -34.49 -8.33
CA ILE A 56 -9.10 -35.52 -8.36
C ILE A 56 -9.57 -35.74 -9.80
N ILE A 57 -9.81 -34.68 -10.57
CA ILE A 57 -10.25 -34.78 -11.96
C ILE A 57 -9.17 -35.49 -12.80
N HIS A 58 -7.92 -35.07 -12.71
CA HIS A 58 -6.81 -35.67 -13.44
C HIS A 58 -6.66 -37.17 -13.15
N VAL A 59 -6.56 -37.53 -11.86
CA VAL A 59 -6.26 -38.90 -11.46
C VAL A 59 -7.46 -39.82 -11.61
N GLN A 60 -8.65 -39.40 -11.17
CA GLN A 60 -9.80 -40.29 -11.07
C GLN A 60 -10.65 -40.28 -12.34
N GLN A 61 -10.90 -39.11 -12.93
CA GLN A 61 -11.81 -39.00 -14.08
C GLN A 61 -11.08 -39.20 -15.41
N LEU A 62 -9.87 -38.67 -15.52
CA LEU A 62 -9.09 -38.72 -16.76
C LEU A 62 -8.07 -39.88 -16.79
N GLY A 63 -7.75 -40.46 -15.63
CA GLY A 63 -6.74 -41.53 -15.52
C GLY A 63 -5.33 -41.07 -15.88
N MET A 64 -5.06 -39.77 -15.76
CA MET A 64 -3.76 -39.15 -16.07
C MET A 64 -3.00 -38.80 -14.79
N PRO A 65 -1.66 -38.83 -14.81
CA PRO A 65 -0.87 -38.34 -13.69
C PRO A 65 -1.13 -36.83 -13.51
N TRP A 66 -1.30 -36.40 -12.27
CA TRP A 66 -1.39 -35.00 -11.91
C TRP A 66 0.00 -34.47 -11.52
N GLU A 67 0.40 -33.35 -12.11
CA GLU A 67 1.63 -32.63 -11.76
C GLU A 67 1.28 -31.35 -11.03
N GLU A 68 1.79 -31.19 -9.82
CA GLU A 68 1.55 -30.00 -9.02
C GLU A 68 2.24 -28.77 -9.65
N PRO A 69 1.52 -27.66 -9.88
CA PRO A 69 2.12 -26.47 -10.45
C PRO A 69 3.09 -25.81 -9.47
N GLU A 70 4.03 -25.01 -9.99
CA GLU A 70 4.97 -24.26 -9.17
C GLU A 70 4.29 -23.05 -8.50
N LEU A 71 4.12 -23.12 -7.17
CA LEU A 71 3.32 -22.16 -6.40
C LEU A 71 4.15 -21.28 -5.45
N ARG A 72 5.39 -20.90 -5.84
CA ARG A 72 6.29 -20.06 -5.00
C ARG A 72 5.65 -18.76 -4.50
N PHE A 73 4.65 -18.24 -5.20
CA PHE A 73 3.94 -17.03 -4.79
C PHE A 73 3.04 -17.25 -3.55
N MET A 74 2.67 -18.49 -3.24
CA MET A 74 1.86 -18.85 -2.06
C MET A 74 2.63 -18.78 -0.75
N ASP A 75 3.96 -18.72 -0.79
CA ASP A 75 4.82 -18.60 0.40
C ASP A 75 4.91 -17.16 0.94
N ASN A 76 4.45 -16.16 0.17
CA ASN A 76 4.51 -14.75 0.57
C ASN A 76 3.55 -14.45 1.72
N VAL A 77 3.90 -13.50 2.60
CA VAL A 77 2.99 -13.01 3.65
C VAL A 77 2.92 -11.48 3.62
N GLY A 78 1.77 -10.96 3.22
CA GLY A 78 1.46 -9.54 3.16
C GLY A 78 1.65 -8.91 1.78
N PRO A 79 1.33 -7.59 1.65
CA PRO A 79 1.27 -6.94 0.34
C PRO A 79 2.58 -7.00 -0.42
N LEU A 80 2.51 -7.49 -1.66
CA LEU A 80 3.60 -7.43 -2.63
C LEU A 80 4.00 -5.96 -2.82
N GLY A 81 5.28 -5.69 -2.64
CA GLY A 81 5.81 -4.34 -2.48
C GLY A 81 6.86 -4.35 -1.38
N GLY A 82 8.11 -4.60 -1.77
CA GLY A 82 9.22 -4.62 -0.83
C GLY A 82 9.32 -3.30 -0.07
N ARG A 83 9.96 -3.29 1.11
CA ARG A 83 10.29 -2.05 1.85
C ARG A 83 10.87 -0.98 0.92
N ARG A 84 11.64 -1.41 -0.08
CA ARG A 84 12.31 -0.57 -1.06
C ARG A 84 11.34 0.12 -2.03
N GLU A 85 10.45 -0.61 -2.70
CA GLU A 85 9.48 -0.01 -3.64
C GLU A 85 8.51 0.92 -2.91
N LYS A 86 8.08 0.57 -1.69
CA LYS A 86 7.31 1.46 -0.84
C LYS A 86 8.09 2.71 -0.40
N LYS A 87 9.40 2.57 -0.12
CA LYS A 87 10.27 3.69 0.23
C LYS A 87 10.51 4.61 -0.96
N GLU A 88 10.74 4.05 -2.15
CA GLU A 88 10.90 4.78 -3.41
C GLU A 88 9.61 5.51 -3.79
N ALA A 89 8.45 4.85 -3.70
CA ALA A 89 7.15 5.48 -3.94
C ALA A 89 6.84 6.58 -2.90
N MET A 90 7.19 6.36 -1.63
CA MET A 90 7.03 7.37 -0.59
C MET A 90 7.98 8.55 -0.80
N GLU A 91 9.25 8.32 -1.10
CA GLU A 91 10.24 9.37 -1.41
C GLU A 91 9.80 10.19 -2.63
N ALA A 92 9.29 9.55 -3.68
CA ALA A 92 8.73 10.24 -4.85
C ALA A 92 7.50 11.10 -4.49
N ALA A 93 6.58 10.57 -3.67
CA ALA A 93 5.42 11.33 -3.20
C ALA A 93 5.83 12.51 -2.30
N THR A 94 6.86 12.33 -1.47
CA THR A 94 7.39 13.38 -0.57
C THR A 94 8.04 14.50 -1.39
N ALA A 95 8.85 14.14 -2.39
CA ALA A 95 9.49 15.09 -3.30
C ALA A 95 8.48 15.90 -4.12
N LEU A 96 7.36 15.29 -4.54
CA LEU A 96 6.27 16.01 -5.22
C LEU A 96 5.59 17.05 -4.31
N LEU A 97 5.36 16.72 -3.05
CA LEU A 97 4.76 17.64 -2.07
C LEU A 97 5.70 18.79 -1.71
N GLU A 98 6.99 18.50 -1.49
CA GLU A 98 8.01 19.52 -1.18
C GLU A 98 8.29 20.43 -2.38
N GLY A 99 8.37 19.86 -3.59
CA GLY A 99 8.51 20.62 -4.83
C GLY A 99 7.31 21.53 -5.10
N GLY A 100 6.09 21.10 -4.74
CA GLY A 100 4.89 21.94 -4.79
C GLY A 100 4.98 23.14 -3.84
N ILE A 101 5.49 22.93 -2.62
CA ILE A 101 5.69 23.99 -1.62
C ILE A 101 6.75 25.00 -2.10
N HIS A 102 7.86 24.52 -2.66
CA HIS A 102 8.95 25.37 -3.15
C HIS A 102 8.53 26.23 -4.36
N LYS A 103 7.70 25.66 -5.25
CA LYS A 103 7.13 26.38 -6.41
C LYS A 103 6.08 27.42 -5.96
N PHE A 104 5.29 27.10 -4.95
CA PHE A 104 4.31 28.03 -4.38
C PHE A 104 5.00 29.22 -3.67
N LEU A 105 6.06 28.97 -2.90
CA LEU A 105 6.85 30.03 -2.24
C LEU A 105 7.65 30.90 -3.22
N GLY A 106 8.21 30.31 -4.30
CA GLY A 106 8.96 31.04 -5.32
C GLY A 106 8.12 32.00 -6.17
N ILE A 107 6.80 31.78 -6.26
CA ILE A 107 5.88 32.68 -6.97
C ILE A 107 5.51 33.91 -6.12
N PHE A 108 5.56 33.81 -4.78
CA PHE A 108 5.19 34.89 -3.87
C PHE A 108 6.37 35.73 -3.34
N LEU A 109 7.62 35.26 -3.53
CA LEU A 109 8.84 35.93 -3.08
C LEU A 109 9.68 36.53 -4.24
N GLY A 110 9.16 36.52 -5.47
CA GLY A 110 9.80 37.10 -6.66
C GLY A 110 9.17 38.43 -7.07
#